data_AF-A0A7E6F4C7-F1
#
_entry.id   AF-A0A7E6F4C7-F1
#
_cell.length_a   1.000
_cell.length_b   1.000
_cell.length_c   1.000
_cell.angle_alpha   90.00
_cell.angle_beta   90.00
_cell.angle_gamma   90.00
#
_symmetry.space_group_name_H-M   'P 1'
#
loop_
_entity.id
_entity.type
_entity.pdbx_description
1 polymer ?
#
loop_
_entity_poly.entity_id
_entity_poly.type
_entity_poly.pdbx_seq_one_letter_code
_entity_poly.pdbx_strand_id
1 'polypeptide(L)'
;MSRGDVLKTSQQVDSQKLEERDLLRVARLLGSEWWQVGIFLGVKSVKLGHIRHDFSGNVQEQIFQMLLYWSTHCDPQEVTVDTLRAALVDAESFAALKRLSLHE
;
A
#
# COMPACT_ATOMS: atom_id res chain seq x y z
N MET A 1 -34.90 -36.44 8.88
CA MET A 1 -34.59 -35.26 9.72
C MET A 1 -33.26 -34.69 9.24
N SER A 2 -33.25 -33.38 8.94
CA SER A 2 -32.11 -32.46 8.75
C SER A 2 -30.92 -32.69 9.69
N ARG A 3 -29.70 -32.15 9.53
CA ARG A 3 -28.96 -31.28 8.60
C ARG A 3 -27.52 -31.29 9.15
N GLY A 4 -26.50 -31.06 8.33
CA GLY A 4 -25.18 -30.71 8.88
C GLY A 4 -23.98 -30.73 7.94
N ASP A 5 -24.11 -30.16 6.73
CA ASP A 5 -22.97 -29.43 6.13
C ASP A 5 -22.60 -28.24 7.02
N VAL A 6 -21.44 -27.60 6.76
CA VAL A 6 -20.93 -26.27 7.25
C VAL A 6 -19.82 -26.43 8.33
N LEU A 7 -18.55 -26.02 8.19
CA LEU A 7 -17.79 -25.22 7.22
C LEU A 7 -16.30 -25.59 7.32
N LYS A 8 -15.66 -25.86 6.19
CA LYS A 8 -14.22 -25.62 6.05
C LYS A 8 -14.10 -24.12 5.82
N THR A 9 -13.76 -23.35 6.85
CA THR A 9 -13.48 -21.91 6.74
C THR A 9 -12.21 -21.73 5.93
N SER A 10 -12.35 -21.82 4.60
CA SER A 10 -11.41 -21.16 3.70
C SER A 10 -11.67 -19.67 3.89
N GLN A 11 -10.95 -19.06 4.83
CA GLN A 11 -10.71 -17.62 4.78
C GLN A 11 -9.89 -17.39 3.50
N GLN A 12 -10.56 -17.43 2.35
CA GLN A 12 -10.17 -16.57 1.25
C GLN A 12 -10.30 -15.17 1.82
N VAL A 13 -9.19 -14.65 2.32
CA VAL A 13 -8.97 -13.21 2.35
C VAL A 13 -9.12 -12.82 0.90
N ASP A 14 -10.31 -12.36 0.52
CA ASP A 14 -10.49 -11.65 -0.73
C ASP A 14 -9.41 -10.58 -0.71
N SER A 15 -8.36 -10.79 -1.51
CA SER A 15 -7.25 -9.86 -1.62
C SER A 15 -7.87 -8.58 -2.17
N GLN A 16 -8.26 -7.69 -1.25
CA GLN A 16 -9.01 -6.50 -1.55
C GLN A 16 -8.08 -5.66 -2.41
N LYS A 17 -8.36 -5.67 -3.71
CA LYS A 17 -7.51 -5.02 -4.70
C LYS A 17 -7.45 -3.54 -4.35
N LEU A 18 -6.24 -3.03 -4.11
CA LEU A 18 -6.03 -1.62 -3.79
C LEU A 18 -6.45 -0.77 -5.00
N GLU A 19 -7.52 0.02 -4.81
CA GLU A 19 -7.96 0.99 -5.81
C GLU A 19 -7.18 2.29 -5.66
N GLU A 20 -7.13 3.08 -6.74
CA GLU A 20 -6.47 4.40 -6.75
C GLU A 20 -6.95 5.32 -5.62
N ARG A 21 -8.24 5.24 -5.26
CA ARG A 21 -8.81 6.00 -4.14
C ARG A 21 -8.19 5.61 -2.79
N ASP A 22 -7.88 4.32 -2.59
CA ASP A 22 -7.25 3.84 -1.37
C ASP A 22 -5.78 4.26 -1.31
N LEU A 23 -5.07 4.20 -2.45
CA LEU A 23 -3.72 4.75 -2.57
C LEU A 23 -3.68 6.25 -2.26
N LEU A 24 -4.65 7.02 -2.75
CA LEU A 24 -4.75 8.46 -2.46
C LEU A 24 -5.02 8.73 -0.98
N ARG A 25 -5.82 7.90 -0.29
CA ARG A 25 -6.05 8.01 1.15
C ARG A 25 -4.76 7.75 1.94
N VAL A 26 -3.98 6.75 1.54
CA VAL A 26 -2.68 6.45 2.15
C VAL A 26 -1.69 7.59 1.86
N ALA A 27 -1.66 8.11 0.64
CA ALA A 27 -0.76 9.18 0.25
C ALA A 27 -0.92 10.44 1.12
N ARG A 28 -2.17 10.81 1.44
CA ARG A 28 -2.52 11.92 2.34
C ARG A 28 -1.96 11.82 3.76
N LEU A 29 -1.57 10.62 4.16
CA LEU A 29 -1.14 10.31 5.52
C LEU A 29 0.35 10.03 5.62
N LEU A 30 0.98 9.71 4.49
CA LEU A 30 2.41 9.47 4.41
C LEU A 30 3.16 10.79 4.47
N GLY A 31 4.22 10.80 5.26
CA GLY A 31 5.08 11.97 5.44
C GLY A 31 6.26 11.99 4.47
N SER A 32 7.31 12.69 4.86
CA SER A 32 8.56 12.79 4.11
C SER A 32 9.31 11.46 4.02
N GLU A 33 8.95 10.46 4.83
CA GLU A 33 9.51 9.10 4.83
C GLU A 33 9.04 8.22 3.66
N TRP A 34 8.22 8.74 2.75
CA TRP A 34 7.66 7.99 1.62
C TRP A 34 8.68 7.26 0.75
N TRP A 35 9.90 7.78 0.67
CA TRP A 35 10.96 7.15 -0.09
C TRP A 35 11.39 5.81 0.52
N GLN A 36 11.36 5.68 1.86
CA GLN A 36 11.66 4.43 2.56
C GLN A 36 10.57 3.41 2.30
N VAL A 37 9.31 3.83 2.37
CA VAL A 37 8.16 2.99 2.00
C VAL A 37 8.30 2.48 0.57
N GLY A 38 8.67 3.34 -0.37
CA GLY A 38 8.94 2.92 -1.75
C GLY A 38 10.02 1.85 -1.85
N ILE A 39 11.10 1.96 -1.08
CA ILE A 39 12.16 0.93 -1.04
C ILE A 39 11.63 -0.40 -0.49
N PHE A 40 10.88 -0.39 0.61
CA PHE A 40 10.30 -1.61 1.19
C PHE A 40 9.24 -2.25 0.30
N LEU A 41 8.53 -1.45 -0.50
CA LEU A 41 7.63 -1.91 -1.56
C LEU A 41 8.36 -2.44 -2.81
N GLY A 42 9.69 -2.46 -2.81
CA GLY A 42 10.49 -2.95 -3.93
C GLY A 42 10.61 -1.97 -5.10
N VAL A 43 10.20 -0.71 -4.94
CA VAL A 43 10.37 0.32 -5.96
C VAL A 43 11.86 0.70 -6.03
N LYS A 44 12.44 0.59 -7.23
CA LYS A 44 13.86 0.89 -7.45
C LYS A 44 14.16 2.35 -7.11
N SER A 45 15.29 2.60 -6.44
CA SER A 45 15.76 3.94 -6.06
C SER A 45 15.83 4.93 -7.23
N VAL A 46 16.23 4.47 -8.43
CA VAL A 46 16.23 5.28 -9.65
C VAL A 46 14.81 5.80 -9.97
N LYS A 47 13.79 4.94 -9.86
CA LYS A 47 12.39 5.35 -10.10
C LYS A 47 11.90 6.33 -9.04
N LEU A 48 12.26 6.12 -7.76
CA LEU A 48 11.96 7.08 -6.69
C LEU A 48 12.63 8.44 -6.94
N GLY A 49 13.87 8.43 -7.45
CA GLY A 49 14.58 9.63 -7.88
C GLY A 49 13.86 10.39 -9.00
N HIS A 50 13.37 9.67 -10.02
CA HIS A 50 12.57 10.27 -11.09
C HIS A 50 11.27 10.86 -10.54
N ILE A 51 10.51 10.13 -9.71
CA ILE A 51 9.27 10.64 -9.09
C ILE A 51 9.56 11.92 -8.29
N ARG A 52 10.63 11.94 -7.49
CA ARG A 52 11.02 13.12 -6.71
C ARG A 52 11.34 14.33 -7.60
N HIS A 53 11.94 14.10 -8.76
CA HIS A 53 12.26 15.14 -9.73
C HIS A 53 11.02 15.65 -10.47
N ASP A 54 10.25 14.72 -11.06
CA ASP A 54 9.07 15.00 -11.90
C ASP A 54 7.98 15.74 -11.12
N PHE A 55 7.81 15.39 -9.83
CA PHE A 55 6.81 15.99 -8.94
C PHE A 55 7.47 16.85 -7.86
N SER A 56 8.56 17.53 -8.21
CA SER A 56 9.27 18.41 -7.28
C SER A 56 8.35 19.51 -6.72
N GLY A 57 8.47 19.78 -5.41
CA GLY A 57 7.62 20.74 -4.71
C GLY A 57 6.23 20.21 -4.29
N ASN A 58 5.82 19.02 -4.73
CA ASN A 58 4.57 18.40 -4.31
C ASN A 58 4.81 16.99 -3.73
N VAL A 59 5.12 16.92 -2.42
CA VAL A 59 5.38 15.66 -1.72
C VAL A 59 4.18 14.71 -1.78
N GLN A 60 2.96 15.26 -1.71
CA GLN A 60 1.73 14.46 -1.78
C GLN A 60 1.58 13.74 -3.13
N GLU A 61 1.88 14.44 -4.22
CA GLU A 61 1.91 13.83 -5.55
C GLU A 61 3.05 12.81 -5.69
N GLN A 62 4.24 13.09 -5.12
CA GLN A 62 5.34 12.12 -5.11
C GLN A 62 4.92 10.80 -4.45
N ILE A 63 4.26 10.89 -3.29
CA ILE A 63 3.77 9.72 -2.57
C ILE A 63 2.75 8.95 -3.40
N PHE A 64 1.75 9.67 -3.94
CA PHE A 64 0.70 9.06 -4.74
C PHE A 64 1.26 8.34 -5.97
N GLN A 65 2.20 8.96 -6.68
CA GLN A 65 2.85 8.40 -7.86
C GLN A 65 3.75 7.20 -7.52
N MET A 66 4.37 7.19 -6.34
CA MET A 66 5.11 6.02 -5.83
C MET A 66 4.16 4.85 -5.57
N LEU A 67 3.04 5.09 -4.87
CA LEU A 67 2.05 4.05 -4.57
C LEU A 67 1.37 3.53 -5.83
N LEU A 68 1.04 4.42 -6.76
CA LEU A 68 0.45 4.06 -8.06
C LEU A 68 1.43 3.27 -8.92
N TYR A 69 2.71 3.65 -8.94
CA TYR A 69 3.73 2.89 -9.64
C TYR A 69 3.85 1.48 -9.07
N TRP A 70 3.98 1.37 -7.74
CA TRP A 70 4.02 0.08 -7.06
C TRP A 70 2.79 -0.77 -7.40
N SER A 71 1.58 -0.21 -7.31
CA SER A 71 0.35 -0.97 -7.53
C SER A 71 0.13 -1.43 -8.98
N THR A 72 0.82 -0.81 -9.95
CA THR A 72 0.64 -1.09 -11.38
C THR A 72 1.80 -1.84 -12.02
N HIS A 73 3.00 -1.80 -11.43
CA HIS A 73 4.22 -2.37 -12.01
C HIS A 73 4.83 -3.50 -11.19
N CYS A 74 4.37 -3.74 -9.97
CA CYS A 74 4.76 -4.91 -9.17
C CYS A 74 3.83 -6.09 -9.43
N ASP A 75 4.24 -7.28 -8.97
CA ASP A 75 3.43 -8.50 -9.10
C ASP A 75 2.05 -8.30 -8.45
N PRO A 76 0.93 -8.49 -9.17
CA PRO A 76 -0.41 -8.36 -8.59
C PRO A 76 -0.66 -9.23 -7.36
N GLN A 77 0.08 -10.33 -7.18
CA GLN A 77 -0.01 -11.16 -5.97
C GLN A 77 0.65 -10.50 -4.75
N GLU A 78 1.64 -9.63 -4.99
CA GLU A 78 2.36 -8.88 -3.96
C GLU A 78 1.74 -7.49 -3.70
N VAL A 79 0.88 -6.99 -4.60
CA VAL A 79 0.13 -5.74 -4.43
C VAL A 79 -1.10 -5.98 -3.54
N THR A 80 -0.85 -6.11 -2.25
CA THR A 80 -1.89 -6.33 -1.23
C THR A 80 -1.85 -5.26 -0.15
N VAL A 81 -2.96 -5.15 0.59
CA VAL A 81 -3.04 -4.29 1.79
C VAL A 81 -1.99 -4.71 2.83
N ASP A 82 -1.71 -6.00 2.97
CA ASP A 82 -0.74 -6.53 3.93
C ASP A 82 0.70 -6.16 3.55
N THR A 83 1.05 -6.22 2.26
CA THR A 83 2.36 -5.77 1.77
C THR A 83 2.55 -4.27 2.01
N LEU A 84 1.51 -3.46 1.75
CA LEU A 84 1.55 -2.03 2.06
C LEU A 84 1.70 -1.79 3.56
N ARG A 85 0.95 -2.52 4.39
CA ARG A 85 1.04 -2.41 5.85
C ARG A 85 2.43 -2.79 6.36
N ALA A 86 3.02 -3.86 5.85
CA ALA A 86 4.38 -4.27 6.21
C ALA A 86 5.42 -3.19 5.88
N ALA A 87 5.36 -2.64 4.66
CA ALA A 87 6.26 -1.56 4.25
C ALA A 87 6.09 -0.28 5.10
N LEU A 88 4.87 0.01 5.56
CA LEU A 88 4.60 1.13 6.47
C LEU A 88 5.13 0.89 7.88
N VAL A 89 5.09 -0.36 8.37
CA VAL A 89 5.71 -0.76 9.65
C VAL A 89 7.22 -0.62 9.56
N ASP A 90 7.84 -1.14 8.50
CA ASP A 90 9.29 -1.10 8.30
C ASP A 90 9.82 0.33 8.13
N ALA A 91 8.99 1.23 7.59
CA ALA A 91 9.28 2.66 7.50
C ALA A 91 8.88 3.47 8.75
N GLU A 92 8.40 2.81 9.81
CA GLU A 92 7.94 3.46 11.05
C GLU A 92 6.86 4.54 10.82
N SER A 93 6.05 4.41 9.75
CA SER A 93 5.00 5.37 9.39
C SER A 93 3.69 5.06 10.14
N PHE A 94 3.71 5.28 11.46
CA PHE A 94 2.58 4.98 12.36
C PHE A 94 1.31 5.80 12.04
N ALA A 95 1.46 6.99 11.44
CA ALA A 95 0.33 7.83 11.04
C ALA A 95 -0.50 7.18 9.93
N ALA A 96 0.16 6.58 8.94
CA ALA A 96 -0.50 5.85 7.87
C ALA A 96 -1.08 4.52 8.37
N LEU A 97 -0.36 3.81 9.25
CA LEU A 97 -0.83 2.56 9.86
C LEU A 97 -2.15 2.71 10.61
N LYS A 98 -2.29 3.76 11.43
CA LYS A 98 -3.50 4.01 12.23
C LYS A 98 -4.78 4.07 11.39
N ARG A 99 -4.68 4.45 10.12
CA ARG A 99 -5.84 4.60 9.20
C ARG A 99 -6.14 3.33 8.41
N LEU A 100 -5.13 2.48 8.19
CA LEU A 100 -5.35 1.12 7.68
C LEU A 100 -6.00 0.21 8.74
N SER A 101 -5.69 0.42 10.03
CA SER A 101 -6.32 -0.31 11.15
C SER A 101 -7.76 0.11 11.47
N LEU A 102 -8.25 1.24 10.93
CA LEU A 102 -9.62 1.73 11.17
C LEU A 102 -10.69 1.02 10.30
N HIS A 103 -10.29 -0.01 9.55
CA HIS A 103 -11.14 -0.78 8.65
C HIS A 103 -11.27 -2.26 9.05
N GLU A 104 -11.00 -2.61 10.32
CA GLU A 104 -11.30 -3.93 10.90
C GLU A 104 -12.76 -4.08 11.34
#